data_AF-A0A6D2J2F6-F1
#
_entry.id   AF-A0A6D2J2F6-F1
#
_cell.length_a   1.000
_cell.length_b   1.000
_cell.length_c   1.000
_cell.angle_alpha   90.00
_cell.angle_beta   90.00
_cell.angle_gamma   90.00
#
_symmetry.space_group_name_H-M   'P 1'
#
loop_
_entity.id
_entity.type
_entity.pdbx_description
1 polymer ?
#
loop_
_entity_poly.entity_id
_entity_poly.type
_entity_poly.pdbx_seq_one_letter_code
_entity_poly.pdbx_strand_id
1 'polypeptide(L)'
;MPPCVRTRKPHRRGRGCRSDEITYTVRRPAPSSIPRSSLPPPSFPCPPLPSLERVVLENSDETMSRLFPVITTRREPMRETYVLWDMSDYSIPENFDPLSIGIQIRSAIENEGYLGQLHIWLYGAENTWSPELIVQLEALDFFVYPLKGVKRARLSLILSYFLAFVLEMDAPKNLLMLSSNKEEMEQDPKFARVRKMLEVRGYCVVSAQPEALINPDVPRSLLVPTKSEAYLPSERI
;
A
#
# COMPACT_ATOMS: atom_id res chain seq x y z
N MET A 1 2.39 -5.91 82.60
CA MET A 1 3.63 -5.99 81.79
C MET A 1 3.63 -4.87 80.74
N PRO A 2 4.82 -4.38 80.32
CA PRO A 2 5.19 -2.96 80.14
C PRO A 2 4.88 -2.33 78.74
N PRO A 3 5.24 -1.05 78.47
CA PRO A 3 4.55 -0.15 77.53
C PRO A 3 5.32 0.26 76.24
N CYS A 4 4.59 1.00 75.37
CA CYS A 4 4.93 2.10 74.45
C CYS A 4 6.20 2.15 73.53
N VAL A 5 5.91 2.19 72.21
CA VAL A 5 6.23 3.24 71.18
C VAL A 5 7.66 3.39 70.55
N ARG A 6 7.64 3.30 69.19
CA ARG A 6 8.50 3.85 68.08
C ARG A 6 10.03 3.66 68.08
N THR A 7 10.60 3.23 66.92
CA THR A 7 11.30 4.11 65.92
C THR A 7 12.02 3.37 64.76
N ARG A 8 12.00 4.04 63.58
CA ARG A 8 12.97 4.19 62.44
C ARG A 8 13.79 3.01 61.81
N LYS A 9 13.85 3.06 60.45
CA LYS A 9 14.66 2.28 59.46
C LYS A 9 16.19 2.39 59.71
N PRO A 10 17.03 1.44 59.19
CA PRO A 10 17.84 1.75 58.00
C PRO A 10 18.28 0.58 57.07
N HIS A 11 18.49 0.96 55.79
CA HIS A 11 19.63 0.70 54.89
C HIS A 11 20.46 -0.62 54.86
N ARG A 12 20.66 -1.08 53.61
CA ARG A 12 21.85 -1.68 52.96
C ARG A 12 22.14 -3.21 53.01
N ARG A 13 22.25 -3.71 51.77
CA ARG A 13 23.28 -4.59 51.17
C ARG A 13 23.47 -6.00 51.74
N GLY A 14 23.07 -6.98 50.93
CA GLY A 14 23.69 -8.30 50.93
C GLY A 14 23.72 -8.88 49.52
N ARG A 15 24.93 -8.97 48.97
CA ARG A 15 25.52 -10.10 48.21
C ARG A 15 24.64 -10.69 47.10
N GLY A 16 24.98 -10.51 45.82
CA GLY A 16 26.20 -11.09 45.25
C GLY A 16 25.92 -12.55 44.87
N CYS A 17 25.17 -12.75 43.78
CA CYS A 17 25.09 -14.04 43.11
C CYS A 17 25.67 -13.86 41.71
N ARG A 18 26.82 -14.48 41.49
CA ARG A 18 27.32 -14.86 40.17
C ARG A 18 26.19 -15.55 39.42
N SER A 19 25.76 -14.97 38.30
CA SER A 19 25.10 -15.74 37.27
C SER A 19 26.20 -16.23 36.36
N ASP A 20 26.54 -17.51 36.50
CA ASP A 20 27.44 -18.19 35.59
C ASP A 20 26.88 -18.11 34.17
N GLU A 21 27.65 -17.47 33.30
CA GLU A 21 27.39 -17.35 31.88
C GLU A 21 27.58 -18.74 31.24
N ILE A 22 26.49 -19.48 31.06
CA ILE A 22 26.51 -20.74 30.33
C ILE A 22 26.62 -20.41 28.84
N THR A 23 27.85 -20.38 28.34
CA THR A 23 28.17 -20.25 26.92
C THR A 23 27.90 -21.59 26.24
N TYR A 24 26.83 -21.70 25.45
CA TYR A 24 26.60 -22.86 24.60
C TYR A 24 27.44 -22.74 23.33
N THR A 25 28.60 -23.40 23.29
CA THR A 25 29.38 -23.58 22.06
C THR A 25 28.81 -24.75 21.27
N VAL A 26 28.01 -24.48 20.23
CA VAL A 26 27.65 -25.48 19.22
C VAL A 26 28.88 -25.72 18.34
N ARG A 27 29.61 -26.81 18.58
CA ARG A 27 30.64 -27.30 17.65
C ARG A 27 29.94 -27.79 16.39
N ARG A 28 30.06 -27.05 15.29
CA ARG A 28 29.69 -27.53 13.96
C ARG A 28 30.64 -28.68 13.57
N PRO A 29 30.15 -29.83 13.09
CA PRO A 29 31.01 -30.81 12.44
C PRO A 29 31.62 -30.18 11.18
N ALA A 30 32.90 -30.45 10.92
CA ALA A 30 33.53 -30.08 9.67
C ALA A 30 32.79 -30.76 8.49
N PRO A 31 32.56 -30.06 7.36
CA PRO A 31 31.98 -30.69 6.18
C PRO A 31 32.93 -31.78 5.67
N SER A 32 32.39 -32.96 5.41
CA SER A 32 33.11 -34.06 4.78
C SER A 32 33.62 -33.64 3.41
N SER A 33 34.94 -33.72 3.22
CA SER A 33 35.60 -33.51 1.94
C SER A 33 35.29 -34.70 1.02
N ILE A 34 34.25 -34.57 0.19
CA ILE A 34 34.00 -35.50 -0.91
C ILE A 34 35.03 -35.21 -2.02
N PRO A 35 35.77 -36.22 -2.53
CA PRO A 35 36.66 -36.05 -3.67
C PRO A 35 35.88 -35.61 -4.90
N ARG A 36 36.31 -34.53 -5.55
CA ARG A 36 35.67 -33.90 -6.73
C ARG A 36 35.83 -34.68 -8.04
N SER A 37 36.01 -36.01 -8.02
CA SER A 37 36.43 -36.78 -9.19
C SER A 37 35.39 -37.75 -9.77
N SER A 38 34.09 -37.58 -9.50
CA SER A 38 33.08 -38.51 -10.03
C SER A 38 31.76 -37.85 -10.42
N LEU A 39 31.81 -36.69 -11.08
CA LEU A 39 30.66 -36.15 -11.81
C LEU A 39 30.94 -36.21 -13.33
N PRO A 40 30.03 -36.77 -14.14
CA PRO A 40 30.19 -36.76 -15.59
C PRO A 40 30.18 -35.31 -16.12
N PRO A 41 30.93 -35.01 -17.20
CA PRO A 41 30.95 -33.67 -17.77
C PRO A 41 29.55 -33.29 -18.28
N PRO A 42 29.10 -32.04 -18.07
CA PRO A 42 27.83 -31.58 -18.61
C PRO A 42 27.91 -31.60 -20.15
N SER A 43 27.03 -32.35 -20.78
CA SER A 43 26.73 -32.19 -22.19
C SER A 43 26.06 -30.84 -22.38
N PHE A 44 26.54 -30.09 -23.37
CA PHE A 44 26.07 -28.79 -23.86
C PHE A 44 26.71 -27.54 -23.22
N PRO A 45 27.14 -26.55 -24.04
CA PRO A 45 27.57 -25.25 -23.53
C PRO A 45 26.38 -24.56 -22.86
N CYS A 46 26.50 -24.25 -21.58
CA CYS A 46 25.58 -23.34 -20.92
C CYS A 46 25.63 -21.99 -21.63
N PRO A 47 24.49 -21.42 -22.09
CA PRO A 47 24.47 -20.02 -22.47
C PRO A 47 24.88 -19.19 -21.25
N PRO A 48 25.63 -18.08 -21.43
CA PRO A 48 26.05 -17.26 -20.31
C PRO A 48 24.81 -16.83 -19.52
N LEU A 49 24.78 -17.16 -18.23
CA LEU A 49 23.80 -16.58 -17.31
C LEU A 49 23.94 -15.06 -17.39
N PRO A 50 22.85 -14.29 -17.55
CA PRO A 50 22.94 -12.85 -17.43
C PRO A 50 23.53 -12.55 -16.05
N SER A 51 24.66 -11.85 -16.07
CA SER A 51 25.41 -11.47 -14.87
C SER A 51 24.44 -10.88 -13.87
N LEU A 52 24.53 -11.36 -12.63
CA LEU A 52 23.87 -10.79 -11.47
C LEU A 52 24.56 -9.46 -11.09
N GLU A 53 24.73 -8.57 -12.06
CA GLU A 53 24.91 -7.14 -11.82
C GLU A 53 23.55 -6.63 -11.41
N ARG A 54 23.28 -6.85 -10.13
CA ARG A 54 22.21 -6.23 -9.37
C ARG A 54 22.24 -4.75 -9.72
N VAL A 55 21.25 -4.32 -10.50
CA VAL A 55 20.98 -2.95 -10.89
C VAL A 55 20.98 -2.10 -9.63
N VAL A 56 22.12 -1.48 -9.36
CA VAL A 56 22.25 -0.26 -8.58
C VAL A 56 22.36 0.83 -9.62
N LEU A 57 21.21 1.27 -10.12
CA LEU A 57 21.04 2.56 -10.78
C LEU A 57 19.79 3.14 -10.12
N GLU A 58 19.96 3.74 -8.95
CA GLU A 58 20.34 5.14 -8.79
C GLU A 58 19.21 6.06 -9.25
N ASN A 59 18.45 6.51 -8.25
CA ASN A 59 17.88 7.84 -8.10
C ASN A 59 18.22 8.80 -9.24
N SER A 60 17.42 8.77 -10.31
CA SER A 60 17.31 9.89 -11.24
C SER A 60 15.99 10.63 -10.96
N ASP A 61 16.00 11.94 -11.19
CA ASP A 61 14.90 12.89 -11.01
C ASP A 61 13.55 12.43 -11.62
N GLU A 62 13.60 11.50 -12.59
CA GLU A 62 12.43 10.89 -13.24
C GLU A 62 11.58 10.03 -12.28
N THR A 63 12.20 9.49 -11.22
CA THR A 63 11.52 8.68 -10.20
C THR A 63 10.70 9.53 -9.22
N MET A 64 10.96 10.85 -9.15
CA MET A 64 10.34 11.75 -8.17
C MET A 64 8.91 12.16 -8.53
N SER A 65 8.49 11.90 -9.77
CA SER A 65 7.15 12.26 -10.27
C SER A 65 6.23 11.07 -10.51
N ARG A 66 6.71 9.84 -10.34
CA ARG A 66 5.90 8.64 -10.57
C ARG A 66 5.01 8.32 -9.39
N LEU A 67 3.77 7.92 -9.66
CA LEU A 67 2.88 7.35 -8.65
C LEU A 67 3.43 5.99 -8.19
N PHE A 68 3.80 5.13 -9.12
CA PHE A 68 4.22 3.76 -8.82
C PHE A 68 5.70 3.50 -9.17
N PRO A 69 6.33 2.50 -8.55
CA PRO A 69 7.67 2.07 -8.94
C PRO A 69 7.74 1.69 -10.41
N VAL A 70 8.94 1.79 -10.99
CA VAL A 70 9.17 1.32 -12.36
C VAL A 70 8.86 -0.17 -12.43
N ILE A 71 8.08 -0.56 -13.44
CA ILE A 71 7.78 -1.95 -13.75
C ILE A 71 9.07 -2.66 -14.14
N THR A 72 9.41 -3.72 -13.40
CA THR A 72 10.61 -4.54 -13.63
C THR A 72 10.27 -5.96 -14.08
N THR A 73 9.02 -6.39 -13.91
CA THR A 73 8.58 -7.76 -14.24
C THR A 73 7.38 -7.78 -15.18
N ARG A 74 7.19 -8.88 -15.92
CA ARG A 74 6.08 -9.03 -16.88
C ARG A 74 4.69 -9.09 -16.25
N ARG A 75 4.57 -9.36 -14.94
CA ARG A 75 3.27 -9.52 -14.26
C ARG A 75 2.79 -8.23 -13.58
N GLU A 76 3.71 -7.32 -13.26
CA GLU A 76 3.40 -6.03 -12.62
C GLU A 76 2.42 -5.15 -13.40
N PRO A 77 2.46 -5.07 -14.75
CA PRO A 77 1.46 -4.31 -15.50
C PRO A 77 0.03 -4.78 -15.24
N MET A 78 -0.18 -6.08 -15.00
CA MET A 78 -1.52 -6.67 -14.84
C MET A 78 -1.95 -6.73 -13.37
N ARG A 79 -1.16 -6.14 -12.46
CA ARG A 79 -1.49 -6.11 -11.04
C ARG A 79 -2.70 -5.20 -10.82
N GLU A 80 -3.72 -5.73 -10.15
CA GLU A 80 -4.90 -4.98 -9.77
C GLU A 80 -4.53 -3.80 -8.86
N THR A 81 -5.25 -2.70 -9.02
CA THR A 81 -5.02 -1.45 -8.30
C THR A 81 -6.28 -1.03 -7.55
N TYR A 82 -6.12 -0.81 -6.25
CA TYR A 82 -7.16 -0.29 -5.36
C TYR A 82 -6.84 1.16 -5.04
N VAL A 83 -7.77 2.05 -5.33
CA VAL A 83 -7.70 3.47 -4.98
C VAL A 83 -8.58 3.67 -3.76
N LEU A 84 -7.96 4.00 -2.62
CA LEU A 84 -8.67 4.41 -1.41
C LEU A 84 -8.66 5.93 -1.37
N TRP A 85 -9.81 6.54 -1.58
CA TRP A 85 -9.90 7.99 -1.67
C TRP A 85 -10.64 8.56 -0.47
N ASP A 86 -9.90 9.29 0.37
CA ASP A 86 -10.45 10.11 1.44
C ASP A 86 -10.98 11.44 0.88
N MET A 87 -12.29 11.47 0.66
CA MET A 87 -13.08 12.63 0.24
C MET A 87 -13.52 13.51 1.42
N SER A 88 -13.13 13.18 2.65
CA SER A 88 -13.63 13.86 3.86
C SER A 88 -13.45 15.38 3.85
N ASP A 89 -12.34 15.84 3.30
CA ASP A 89 -11.99 17.27 3.19
C ASP A 89 -11.86 17.71 1.73
N TYR A 90 -12.26 16.84 0.80
CA TYR A 90 -12.25 17.16 -0.62
C TYR A 90 -13.44 18.04 -0.94
N SER A 91 -13.17 19.25 -1.43
CA SER A 91 -14.21 20.18 -1.84
C SER A 91 -14.75 19.72 -3.19
N ILE A 92 -15.84 18.95 -3.17
CA ILE A 92 -16.50 18.48 -4.39
C ILE A 92 -16.95 19.72 -5.19
N PRO A 93 -16.40 19.94 -6.40
CA PRO A 93 -16.76 21.10 -7.21
C PRO A 93 -18.20 20.96 -7.73
N GLU A 94 -18.85 22.08 -8.05
CA GLU A 94 -20.25 22.11 -8.50
C GLU A 94 -20.47 21.33 -9.82
N ASN A 95 -19.44 21.26 -10.66
CA ASN A 95 -19.39 20.49 -11.90
C ASN A 95 -18.71 19.11 -11.75
N PHE A 96 -18.72 18.53 -10.55
CA PHE A 96 -18.17 17.21 -10.32
C PHE A 96 -18.85 16.16 -11.21
N ASP A 97 -18.10 15.63 -12.18
CA ASP A 97 -18.51 14.51 -13.02
C ASP A 97 -17.74 13.24 -12.61
N PRO A 98 -18.38 12.31 -11.89
CA PRO A 98 -17.79 11.06 -11.45
C PRO A 98 -17.10 10.26 -12.56
N LEU A 99 -17.69 10.26 -13.76
CA LEU A 99 -17.16 9.49 -14.88
C LEU A 99 -15.86 10.11 -15.40
N SER A 100 -15.83 11.44 -15.58
CA SER A 100 -14.62 12.14 -15.98
C SER A 100 -13.48 11.90 -14.98
N ILE A 101 -13.78 11.86 -13.69
CA ILE A 101 -12.79 11.59 -12.64
C ILE A 101 -12.29 10.14 -12.70
N GLY A 102 -13.18 9.17 -12.88
CA GLY A 102 -12.80 7.76 -13.06
C GLY A 102 -11.86 7.56 -14.26
N ILE A 103 -12.16 8.21 -15.39
CA ILE A 103 -11.32 8.18 -16.59
C ILE A 103 -9.94 8.79 -16.30
N GLN A 104 -9.88 9.93 -15.61
CA GLN A 104 -8.61 10.58 -15.28
C GLN A 104 -7.74 9.72 -14.35
N ILE A 105 -8.31 9.16 -13.28
CA ILE A 105 -7.60 8.25 -12.37
C ILE A 105 -7.08 7.03 -13.13
N ARG A 106 -7.93 6.39 -13.95
CA ARG A 106 -7.52 5.26 -14.79
C ARG A 106 -6.38 5.63 -15.73
N SER A 107 -6.52 6.75 -16.44
CA SER A 107 -5.51 7.21 -17.40
C SER A 107 -4.18 7.51 -16.73
N ALA A 108 -4.19 8.14 -15.56
CA ALA A 108 -2.97 8.40 -14.78
C ALA A 108 -2.25 7.10 -14.40
N ILE A 109 -3.00 6.06 -13.98
CA ILE A 109 -2.44 4.75 -13.61
C ILE A 109 -1.93 3.99 -14.85
N GLU A 110 -2.67 4.02 -15.96
CA GLU A 110 -2.29 3.37 -17.21
C GLU A 110 -1.04 4.01 -17.84
N ASN A 111 -0.88 5.33 -17.70
CA ASN A 111 0.32 6.06 -18.14
C ASN A 111 1.59 5.66 -17.38
N GLU A 112 1.46 5.14 -16.15
CA GLU A 112 2.55 4.54 -15.37
C GLU A 112 2.84 3.08 -15.79
N GLY A 113 2.06 2.54 -16.73
CA GLY A 113 2.18 1.18 -17.25
C GLY A 113 1.37 0.12 -16.51
N TYR A 114 0.53 0.52 -15.55
CA TYR A 114 -0.33 -0.39 -14.79
C TYR A 114 -1.71 -0.49 -15.46
N LEU A 115 -1.97 -1.64 -16.06
CA LEU A 115 -3.14 -1.94 -16.91
C LEU A 115 -4.08 -2.96 -16.25
N GLY A 116 -3.81 -3.37 -15.01
CA GLY A 116 -4.67 -4.28 -14.25
C GLY A 116 -6.03 -3.68 -13.92
N GLN A 117 -6.92 -4.50 -13.33
CA GLN A 117 -8.23 -4.02 -12.92
C GLN A 117 -8.11 -2.89 -11.90
N LEU A 118 -8.97 -1.89 -12.02
CA LEU A 118 -9.02 -0.71 -11.16
C LEU A 118 -10.27 -0.77 -10.29
N HIS A 119 -10.10 -0.60 -8.98
CA HIS A 119 -11.18 -0.51 -8.01
C HIS A 119 -11.07 0.83 -7.28
N ILE A 120 -12.11 1.66 -7.35
CA ILE A 120 -12.11 2.99 -6.71
C ILE A 120 -13.07 2.98 -5.53
N TRP A 121 -12.51 3.20 -4.34
CA TRP A 121 -13.23 3.15 -3.06
C TRP A 121 -13.23 4.54 -2.45
N LEU A 122 -14.41 5.12 -2.33
CA LEU A 122 -14.62 6.48 -1.85
C LEU A 122 -15.02 6.46 -0.38
N TYR A 123 -14.29 7.21 0.43
CA TYR A 123 -14.54 7.37 1.85
C TYR A 123 -14.78 8.83 2.17
N GLY A 124 -15.69 9.13 3.09
CA GLY A 124 -16.09 10.50 3.35
C GLY A 124 -17.07 10.57 4.50
N ALA A 125 -17.42 11.77 4.93
CA ALA A 125 -18.41 11.94 5.97
C ALA A 125 -19.79 11.50 5.46
N GLU A 126 -20.70 11.09 6.36
CA GLU A 126 -22.04 10.64 5.95
C GLU A 126 -22.84 11.66 5.16
N ASN A 127 -22.56 12.95 5.37
CA ASN A 127 -23.20 14.07 4.69
C ASN A 127 -22.40 14.59 3.49
N THR A 128 -21.36 13.87 3.04
CA THR A 128 -20.54 14.28 1.89
C THR A 128 -21.29 14.16 0.56
N TRP A 129 -22.24 13.22 0.44
CA TRP A 129 -22.91 12.93 -0.82
C TRP A 129 -24.43 12.95 -0.69
N SER A 130 -25.12 13.43 -1.73
CA SER A 130 -26.55 13.22 -1.87
C SER A 130 -26.83 11.77 -2.28
N PRO A 131 -28.04 11.23 -1.98
CA PRO A 131 -28.43 9.89 -2.45
C PRO A 131 -28.31 9.72 -3.96
N GLU A 132 -28.64 10.75 -4.73
CA GLU A 132 -28.56 10.73 -6.20
C GLU A 132 -27.12 10.59 -6.68
N LEU A 133 -26.18 11.27 -6.02
CA LEU A 133 -24.76 11.16 -6.34
C LEU A 133 -24.22 9.76 -5.99
N ILE A 134 -24.64 9.16 -4.88
CA ILE A 134 -24.26 7.79 -4.52
C ILE A 134 -24.68 6.81 -5.62
N VAL A 135 -25.94 6.89 -6.09
CA VAL A 135 -26.43 6.04 -7.18
C VAL A 135 -25.61 6.23 -8.46
N GLN A 136 -25.24 7.46 -8.79
CA GLN A 136 -24.38 7.73 -9.96
C GLN A 136 -22.98 7.13 -9.81
N LEU A 137 -22.37 7.24 -8.62
CA LEU A 137 -21.06 6.67 -8.32
C LEU A 137 -21.08 5.15 -8.40
N GLU A 138 -22.09 4.51 -7.80
CA GLU A 138 -22.25 3.05 -7.80
C GLU A 138 -22.52 2.50 -9.22
N ALA A 139 -23.27 3.22 -10.04
CA ALA A 139 -23.48 2.87 -11.45
C ALA A 139 -22.20 2.90 -12.30
N LEU A 140 -21.13 3.52 -11.78
CA LEU A 140 -19.80 3.60 -12.39
C LEU A 140 -18.78 2.70 -11.67
N ASP A 141 -19.25 1.72 -10.91
CA ASP A 141 -18.44 0.78 -10.13
C ASP A 141 -17.53 1.44 -9.08
N PHE A 142 -17.91 2.62 -8.57
CA PHE A 142 -17.29 3.18 -7.39
C PHE A 142 -17.94 2.64 -6.12
N PHE A 143 -17.10 2.26 -5.16
CA PHE A 143 -17.55 1.73 -3.88
C PHE A 143 -17.59 2.87 -2.86
N VAL A 144 -18.78 3.32 -2.46
CA VAL A 144 -18.94 4.45 -1.53
C VAL A 144 -19.09 3.95 -0.10
N TYR A 145 -18.29 4.50 0.81
CA TYR A 145 -18.27 4.16 2.23
C TYR A 145 -18.46 5.42 3.09
N PRO A 146 -19.71 5.73 3.47
CA PRO A 146 -20.02 6.80 4.41
C PRO A 146 -19.45 6.48 5.81
N LEU A 147 -18.65 7.39 6.35
CA LEU A 147 -17.99 7.23 7.64
C LEU A 147 -18.48 8.26 8.67
N LYS A 148 -18.80 7.76 9.87
CA LYS A 148 -19.08 8.60 11.04
C LYS A 148 -17.81 9.11 11.70
N GLY A 149 -17.93 10.23 12.41
CA GLY A 149 -16.92 10.74 13.33
C GLY A 149 -16.06 11.86 12.76
N VAL A 150 -15.19 12.40 13.62
CA VAL A 150 -14.29 13.51 13.30
C VAL A 150 -13.15 13.07 12.38
N LYS A 151 -12.53 14.01 11.67
CA LYS A 151 -11.47 13.79 10.67
C LYS A 151 -10.44 12.73 11.06
N ARG A 152 -9.81 12.86 12.22
CA ARG A 152 -8.78 11.91 12.68
C ARG A 152 -9.32 10.49 12.92
N ALA A 153 -10.58 10.37 13.33
CA ALA A 153 -11.24 9.06 13.47
C ALA A 153 -11.49 8.43 12.09
N ARG A 154 -11.80 9.23 11.07
CA ARG A 154 -12.06 8.74 9.70
C ARG A 154 -10.84 8.07 9.08
N LEU A 155 -9.62 8.64 9.16
CA LEU A 155 -8.41 7.96 8.69
C LEU A 155 -8.24 6.57 9.35
N SER A 156 -8.47 6.49 10.66
CA SER A 156 -8.40 5.20 11.38
C SER A 156 -9.46 4.22 10.89
N LEU A 157 -10.66 4.69 10.56
CA LEU A 157 -11.73 3.87 10.00
C LEU A 157 -11.39 3.40 8.59
N ILE A 158 -10.94 4.28 7.68
CA ILE A 158 -10.51 3.93 6.31
C ILE A 158 -9.50 2.79 6.34
N LEU A 159 -8.43 2.96 7.14
CA LEU A 159 -7.40 1.93 7.27
C LEU A 159 -7.95 0.63 7.87
N SER A 160 -8.81 0.71 8.89
CA SER A 160 -9.40 -0.48 9.52
C SER A 160 -10.33 -1.24 8.58
N TYR A 161 -11.17 -0.52 7.82
CA TYR A 161 -12.05 -1.10 6.80
C TYR A 161 -11.23 -1.80 5.74
N PHE A 162 -10.28 -1.09 5.13
CA PHE A 162 -9.44 -1.69 4.09
C PHE A 162 -8.66 -2.91 4.60
N LEU A 163 -8.13 -2.85 5.83
CA LEU A 163 -7.42 -3.98 6.41
C LEU A 163 -8.30 -5.22 6.62
N ALA A 164 -9.58 -5.05 6.91
CA ALA A 164 -10.51 -6.18 6.98
C ALA A 164 -10.61 -6.90 5.63
N PHE A 165 -10.61 -6.15 4.51
CA PHE A 165 -10.60 -6.73 3.17
C PHE A 165 -9.25 -7.35 2.78
N VAL A 166 -8.14 -6.73 3.17
CA VAL A 166 -6.77 -7.25 2.92
C VAL A 166 -6.56 -8.67 3.46
N LEU A 167 -7.31 -9.07 4.50
CA LEU A 167 -7.24 -10.44 5.03
C LEU A 167 -7.78 -11.49 4.05
N GLU A 168 -8.71 -11.10 3.18
CA GLU A 168 -9.37 -11.96 2.20
C GLU A 168 -8.78 -11.80 0.78
N MET A 169 -8.05 -10.73 0.54
CA MET A 169 -7.46 -10.43 -0.77
C MET A 169 -6.17 -11.23 -1.03
N ASP A 170 -6.04 -11.71 -2.26
CA ASP A 170 -4.80 -12.31 -2.74
C ASP A 170 -3.73 -11.25 -2.98
N ALA A 171 -2.54 -11.47 -2.43
CA ALA A 171 -1.39 -10.62 -2.70
C ALA A 171 -0.61 -11.16 -3.92
N PRO A 172 0.05 -10.29 -4.71
CA PRO A 172 0.28 -8.88 -4.44
C PRO A 172 -0.59 -7.92 -5.28
N LYS A 173 -1.04 -6.81 -4.68
CA LYS A 173 -1.85 -5.76 -5.35
C LYS A 173 -1.26 -4.36 -5.16
N ASN A 174 -1.67 -3.40 -5.98
CA ASN A 174 -1.32 -2.00 -5.84
C ASN A 174 -2.37 -1.28 -4.99
N LEU A 175 -1.90 -0.40 -4.12
CA LEU A 175 -2.73 0.45 -3.28
C LEU A 175 -2.33 1.90 -3.47
N LEU A 176 -3.27 2.72 -3.94
CA LEU A 176 -3.12 4.15 -4.03
C LEU A 176 -4.05 4.82 -3.02
N MET A 177 -3.48 5.52 -2.04
CA MET A 177 -4.23 6.33 -1.08
C MET A 177 -4.30 7.78 -1.56
N LEU A 178 -5.49 8.25 -1.91
CA LEU A 178 -5.75 9.64 -2.29
C LEU A 178 -6.32 10.42 -1.10
N SER A 179 -5.67 11.51 -0.71
CA SER A 179 -6.18 12.40 0.36
C SER A 179 -5.68 13.81 0.15
N SER A 180 -6.55 14.81 0.32
CA SER A 180 -6.16 16.23 0.34
C SER A 180 -5.24 16.57 1.50
N ASN A 181 -5.15 15.72 2.53
CA ASN A 181 -4.23 15.88 3.66
C ASN A 181 -3.11 14.85 3.64
N LYS A 182 -2.59 14.52 2.44
CA LYS A 182 -1.54 13.52 2.24
C LYS A 182 -0.41 13.66 3.25
N GLU A 183 0.11 14.87 3.46
CA GLU A 183 1.25 15.14 4.33
C GLU A 183 0.92 14.80 5.79
N GLU A 184 -0.23 15.23 6.32
CA GLU A 184 -0.68 14.91 7.68
C GLU A 184 -0.85 13.40 7.87
N MET A 185 -1.45 12.73 6.87
CA MET A 185 -1.65 11.28 6.86
C MET A 185 -0.33 10.52 6.84
N GLU A 186 0.65 10.93 6.02
CA GLU A 186 1.95 10.26 5.94
C GLU A 186 2.77 10.40 7.24
N GLN A 187 2.53 11.47 8.02
CA GLN A 187 3.11 11.63 9.35
C GLN A 187 2.36 10.86 10.45
N ASP A 188 1.16 10.31 10.18
CA ASP A 188 0.41 9.56 11.20
C ASP A 188 1.08 8.19 11.47
N PRO A 189 1.44 7.89 12.73
CA PRO A 189 2.11 6.64 13.07
C PRO A 189 1.31 5.38 12.75
N LYS A 190 -0.03 5.46 12.73
CA LYS A 190 -0.88 4.33 12.35
C LYS A 190 -0.75 4.05 10.86
N PHE A 191 -0.77 5.09 10.03
CA PHE A 191 -0.60 4.95 8.59
C PHE A 191 0.75 4.32 8.26
N ALA A 192 1.84 4.81 8.85
CA ALA A 192 3.17 4.24 8.67
C ALA A 192 3.24 2.75 9.06
N ARG A 193 2.59 2.36 10.17
CA ARG A 193 2.51 0.96 10.61
C ARG A 193 1.73 0.09 9.61
N VAL A 194 0.61 0.59 9.09
CA VAL A 194 -0.22 -0.12 8.12
C VAL A 194 0.50 -0.27 6.80
N ARG A 195 1.10 0.81 6.27
CA ARG A 195 1.92 0.81 5.05
C ARG A 195 3.00 -0.27 5.13
N LYS A 196 3.82 -0.26 6.19
CA LYS A 196 4.89 -1.26 6.38
C LYS A 196 4.37 -2.70 6.38
N MET A 197 3.22 -2.94 7.01
CA MET A 197 2.63 -4.27 7.08
C MET A 197 2.10 -4.75 5.72
N LEU A 198 1.52 -3.85 4.93
CA LEU A 198 1.09 -4.13 3.56
C LEU A 198 2.29 -4.42 2.64
N GLU A 199 3.35 -3.62 2.73
CA GLU A 199 4.59 -3.82 1.97
C GLU A 199 5.25 -5.16 2.28
N VAL A 200 5.29 -5.57 3.56
CA VAL A 200 5.79 -6.91 3.96
C VAL A 200 4.96 -8.04 3.36
N ARG A 201 3.67 -7.81 3.10
CA ARG A 201 2.77 -8.75 2.41
C ARG A 201 2.88 -8.68 0.88
N GLY A 202 3.74 -7.82 0.34
CA GLY A 202 3.99 -7.68 -1.10
C GLY A 202 3.08 -6.67 -1.81
N TYR A 203 2.29 -5.89 -1.08
CA TYR A 203 1.53 -4.80 -1.67
C TYR A 203 2.47 -3.64 -2.05
N CYS A 204 2.17 -2.96 -3.16
CA CYS A 204 2.79 -1.68 -3.47
C CYS A 204 1.89 -0.57 -2.92
N VAL A 205 2.36 0.19 -1.93
CA VAL A 205 1.55 1.23 -1.27
C VAL A 205 2.09 2.62 -1.64
N VAL A 206 1.22 3.42 -2.23
CA VAL A 206 1.50 4.79 -2.67
C VAL A 206 0.47 5.71 -2.04
N SER A 207 0.84 6.97 -1.78
CA SER A 207 -0.14 8.02 -1.50
C SER A 207 0.10 9.27 -2.33
N ALA A 208 -0.97 9.91 -2.76
CA ALA A 208 -0.95 11.13 -3.55
C ALA A 208 -2.08 12.08 -3.13
N GLN A 209 -1.94 13.35 -3.48
CA GLN A 209 -3.06 14.28 -3.43
C GLN A 209 -3.94 14.08 -4.69
N PRO A 210 -5.27 14.29 -4.61
CA PRO A 210 -6.17 14.11 -5.75
C PRO A 210 -5.77 14.91 -7.00
N GLU A 211 -5.24 16.12 -6.81
CA GLU A 211 -4.85 17.07 -7.85
C GLU A 211 -3.68 16.56 -8.70
N ALA A 212 -2.93 15.57 -8.22
CA ALA A 212 -1.88 14.91 -9.00
C ALA A 212 -2.44 14.01 -10.11
N LEU A 213 -3.71 13.57 -9.99
CA LEU A 213 -4.38 12.69 -10.95
C LEU A 213 -5.57 13.37 -11.63
N ILE A 214 -6.18 14.34 -10.96
CA ILE A 214 -7.48 14.90 -11.34
C ILE A 214 -7.32 16.38 -11.62
N ASN A 215 -7.67 16.76 -12.84
CA ASN A 215 -7.91 18.12 -13.23
C ASN A 215 -9.42 18.31 -13.49
N PRO A 216 -10.16 18.97 -12.58
CA PRO A 216 -11.60 19.16 -12.71
C PRO A 216 -11.98 20.09 -13.88
N ASP A 217 -11.03 20.87 -14.42
CA ASP A 217 -11.27 21.81 -15.51
C ASP A 217 -11.17 21.15 -16.90
N VAL A 218 -10.75 19.87 -16.97
CA VAL A 218 -10.67 19.15 -18.24
C VAL A 218 -12.07 18.73 -18.68
N PRO A 219 -12.58 19.25 -19.81
CA PRO A 219 -13.87 18.84 -20.34
C PRO A 219 -13.85 17.36 -20.73
N ARG A 220 -14.94 16.65 -20.44
CA ARG A 220 -15.12 15.25 -20.80
C ARG A 220 -14.85 14.95 -22.29
N SER A 221 -15.12 15.89 -23.18
CA SER A 221 -14.89 15.76 -24.62
C SER A 221 -13.42 15.62 -25.02
N LEU A 222 -12.48 16.01 -24.13
CA LEU A 222 -11.04 15.88 -24.34
C LEU A 222 -10.45 14.63 -23.68
N LEU A 223 -11.23 13.92 -22.87
CA LEU A 223 -10.81 12.66 -22.27
C LEU A 223 -10.96 11.56 -23.32
N VAL A 224 -9.84 10.98 -23.75
CA VAL A 224 -9.84 9.87 -24.70
C VAL A 224 -10.08 8.58 -23.91
N PRO A 225 -11.18 7.84 -24.16
CA PRO A 225 -11.39 6.54 -23.55
C PRO A 225 -10.25 5.60 -23.99
N THR A 226 -9.54 5.03 -23.03
CA THR A 226 -8.43 4.11 -23.33
C THR A 226 -8.96 2.78 -23.84
N LYS A 227 -8.12 2.04 -24.59
CA LYS A 227 -8.48 0.86 -25.40
C LYS A 227 -9.24 -0.27 -24.67
N SER A 228 -9.36 -0.25 -23.34
CA SER A 228 -10.15 -1.26 -22.60
C SER A 228 -11.67 -1.03 -22.66
N GLU A 229 -12.14 0.18 -22.97
CA GLU A 229 -13.59 0.48 -23.13
C GLU A 229 -14.16 0.07 -24.50
N ALA A 230 -13.31 -0.33 -25.46
CA ALA A 230 -13.74 -0.83 -26.77
C ALA A 230 -14.36 -2.25 -26.71
N TYR A 231 -14.54 -2.81 -25.52
CA TYR A 231 -15.11 -4.13 -25.26
C TYR A 231 -16.50 -4.09 -24.58
N LEU A 232 -17.23 -2.98 -24.68
CA LEU A 232 -18.68 -3.03 -24.43
C LEU A 232 -19.37 -3.63 -25.65
N PRO A 233 -20.14 -4.74 -25.52
CA PRO A 233 -20.88 -5.29 -26.64
C PRO A 233 -21.94 -4.30 -27.08
N SER A 234 -21.84 -3.88 -28.34
CA SER A 234 -22.98 -3.37 -29.10
C SER A 234 -24.16 -4.34 -28.94
N GLU A 235 -25.29 -3.78 -28.52
CA GLU A 235 -26.65 -4.31 -28.68
C GLU A 235 -26.99 -5.65 -27.99
N ARG A 236 -27.91 -5.56 -27.01
CA ARG A 236 -29.08 -6.44 -27.00
C ARG A 236 -30.35 -5.67 -26.60
N ILE A 237 -31.21 -5.55 -27.63
CA ILE A 237 -32.66 -5.31 -27.69
C ILE A 237 -33.11 -3.86 -27.53
#